data_AF-A0A957CH26-F1
#
_entry.id   AF-A0A957CH26-F1
#
_cell.length_a   1.000
_cell.length_b   1.000
_cell.length_c   1.000
_cell.angle_alpha   90.00
_cell.angle_beta   90.00
_cell.angle_gamma   90.00
#
_symmetry.space_group_name_H-M   'P 1'
#
loop_
_entity.id
_entity.type
_entity.pdbx_description
1 polymer ?
#
loop_
_entity_poly.entity_id
_entity_poly.type
_entity_poly.pdbx_seq_one_letter_code
_entity_poly.pdbx_strand_id
1 'polypeptide(L)'
;MAFTVDLTTPIGQCRFEMGDAIENDGVMPGGRNFTDAQIQYLLTKEGNHIGRTKAAMCEILAREWNKEPNSYRMGPEGKTIKTSEYWRLEAKILRMEHGRNVPIRRVPQGTIGARIYPAGANPADE
;
A
#
# COMPACT_ATOMS: atom_id res chain seq x y z
N MET A 1 -15.00 -19.98 -13.22
CA MET A 1 -15.51 -20.00 -11.83
C MET A 1 -15.86 -18.57 -11.51
N ALA A 2 -17.10 -18.25 -11.13
CA ALA A 2 -17.49 -16.85 -10.92
C ALA A 2 -16.68 -16.24 -9.78
N PHE A 3 -15.94 -15.16 -10.08
CA PHE A 3 -15.18 -14.38 -9.10
C PHE A 3 -16.19 -13.73 -8.14
N THR A 4 -16.38 -14.35 -6.96
CA THR A 4 -17.39 -13.89 -5.99
C THR A 4 -16.68 -13.07 -4.93
N VAL A 5 -17.09 -11.81 -4.77
CA VAL A 5 -16.59 -10.93 -3.71
C VAL A 5 -17.43 -11.16 -2.46
N ASP A 6 -16.89 -11.95 -1.52
CA ASP A 6 -17.52 -12.13 -0.22
C ASP A 6 -17.02 -11.08 0.79
N LEU A 7 -17.83 -10.04 1.00
CA LEU A 7 -17.55 -8.94 1.92
C LEU A 7 -17.55 -9.35 3.40
N THR A 8 -17.94 -10.59 3.73
CA THR A 8 -17.82 -11.11 5.09
C THR A 8 -16.38 -11.54 5.43
N THR A 9 -15.54 -11.75 4.41
CA THR A 9 -14.14 -12.12 4.59
C THR A 9 -13.20 -10.92 4.46
N PRO A 10 -12.11 -10.85 5.25
CA PRO A 10 -11.10 -9.81 5.08
C PRO A 10 -10.47 -9.79 3.68
N ILE A 11 -10.40 -10.96 3.02
CA ILE A 11 -9.91 -11.09 1.64
C ILE A 11 -10.87 -10.40 0.66
N GLY A 12 -12.18 -10.68 0.75
CA GLY A 12 -13.17 -10.06 -0.12
C GLY A 12 -13.30 -8.55 0.11
N GLN A 13 -13.16 -8.09 1.35
CA GLN A 13 -13.10 -6.65 1.67
C GLN A 13 -11.89 -5.98 0.99
N CYS A 14 -10.69 -6.58 1.08
CA CYS A 14 -9.51 -6.07 0.38
C CYS A 14 -9.69 -6.07 -1.15
N ARG A 15 -10.33 -7.08 -1.73
CA ARG A 15 -10.62 -7.12 -3.17
C ARG A 15 -11.55 -6.02 -3.61
N PHE A 16 -12.65 -5.84 -2.88
CA PHE A 16 -13.63 -4.79 -3.16
C PHE A 16 -12.98 -3.40 -3.12
N GLU A 17 -12.21 -3.11 -2.06
CA GLU A 17 -11.50 -1.85 -1.87
C GLU A 17 -10.46 -1.54 -2.96
N MET A 18 -9.91 -2.56 -3.59
CA MET A 18 -8.92 -2.43 -4.67
C MET A 18 -9.56 -2.35 -6.05
N GLY A 19 -10.87 -2.63 -6.17
CA GLY A 19 -11.53 -2.78 -7.46
C GLY A 19 -11.20 -4.10 -8.18
N ASP A 20 -10.65 -5.08 -7.46
CA ASP A 20 -10.27 -6.40 -7.99
C ASP A 20 -11.47 -7.37 -7.97
N ALA A 21 -12.58 -6.94 -8.57
CA ALA A 21 -13.88 -7.61 -8.47
C ALA A 21 -14.32 -8.32 -9.76
N ILE A 22 -13.68 -8.03 -10.89
CA ILE A 22 -14.05 -8.55 -12.21
C ILE A 22 -12.98 -9.54 -12.69
N GLU A 23 -13.41 -10.68 -13.23
CA GLU A 23 -12.51 -11.70 -13.78
C GLU A 23 -11.85 -11.18 -15.08
N ASN A 24 -10.51 -11.21 -15.15
CA ASN A 24 -9.68 -10.71 -16.26
C ASN A 24 -9.69 -9.18 -16.48
N ASP A 25 -10.18 -8.41 -15.51
CA ASP A 25 -10.08 -6.94 -15.47
C ASP A 25 -9.50 -6.48 -14.13
N GLY A 26 -8.40 -7.13 -13.74
CA GLY A 26 -7.73 -6.86 -12.49
C GLY A 26 -6.85 -5.64 -12.53
N VAL A 27 -6.55 -5.13 -11.34
CA VAL A 27 -5.79 -3.90 -11.10
C VAL A 27 -4.30 -4.03 -11.49
N MET A 28 -3.80 -5.25 -11.69
CA MET A 28 -2.41 -5.48 -12.08
C MET A 28 -2.18 -5.29 -13.60
N PRO A 29 -0.92 -5.03 -14.00
CA PRO A 29 -0.57 -5.01 -15.41
C PRO A 29 -0.98 -6.29 -16.16
N GLY A 30 -1.65 -6.09 -17.29
CA GLY A 30 -2.21 -7.17 -18.10
C GLY A 30 -3.59 -7.66 -17.66
N GLY A 31 -4.32 -6.90 -16.85
CA GLY A 31 -5.69 -7.23 -16.42
C GLY A 31 -5.74 -8.38 -15.39
N ARG A 32 -4.63 -8.60 -14.67
CA ARG A 32 -4.50 -9.71 -13.71
C ARG A 32 -4.99 -9.31 -12.32
N ASN A 33 -5.59 -10.26 -11.63
CA ASN A 33 -6.12 -10.08 -10.27
C ASN A 33 -5.08 -10.51 -9.23
N PHE A 34 -5.19 -10.01 -8.00
CA PHE A 34 -4.42 -10.56 -6.89
C PHE A 34 -4.94 -11.95 -6.55
N THR A 35 -4.04 -12.90 -6.28
CA THR A 35 -4.48 -14.22 -5.82
C THR A 35 -4.87 -14.19 -4.35
N ASP A 36 -5.77 -15.08 -3.93
CA ASP A 36 -6.23 -15.18 -2.53
C ASP A 36 -5.02 -15.36 -1.58
N ALA A 37 -4.03 -16.15 -1.99
CA ALA A 37 -2.80 -16.39 -1.24
C ALA A 37 -1.96 -15.12 -1.04
N GLN A 38 -1.88 -14.25 -2.06
CA GLN A 38 -1.17 -12.96 -1.95
C GLN A 38 -1.87 -12.03 -0.96
N ILE A 39 -3.20 -11.94 -1.04
CA ILE A 39 -3.99 -11.11 -0.14
C ILE A 39 -3.88 -11.63 1.29
N GLN A 40 -3.99 -12.94 1.49
CA GLN A 40 -3.84 -13.58 2.79
C GLN A 40 -2.45 -13.33 3.40
N TYR A 41 -1.39 -13.39 2.59
CA TYR A 41 -0.04 -13.07 3.03
C TYR A 41 0.08 -11.61 3.51
N LEU A 42 -0.48 -10.65 2.75
CA LEU A 42 -0.42 -9.22 3.10
C LEU A 42 -1.29 -8.88 4.32
N LEU A 43 -2.46 -9.51 4.45
CA LEU A 43 -3.30 -9.44 5.65
C LEU A 43 -2.50 -9.90 6.88
N THR A 44 -1.89 -11.08 6.81
CA THR A 44 -1.09 -11.63 7.91
C THR A 44 0.06 -10.68 8.28
N LYS A 45 0.76 -10.13 7.27
CA LYS A 45 1.88 -9.22 7.47
C LYS A 45 1.47 -7.89 8.12
N GLU A 46 0.32 -7.34 7.77
CA GLU A 46 -0.15 -6.05 8.26
C GLU A 46 -1.07 -6.17 9.50
N GLY A 47 -1.22 -7.38 10.05
CA GLY A 47 -1.95 -7.65 11.29
C GLY A 47 -3.47 -7.74 11.11
N ASN A 48 -3.93 -8.30 9.99
CA ASN A 48 -5.33 -8.40 9.56
C ASN A 48 -6.03 -7.03 9.44
N HIS A 49 -5.27 -5.96 9.24
CA HIS A 49 -5.81 -4.61 9.09
C HIS A 49 -5.98 -4.24 7.62
N ILE A 50 -7.23 -4.14 7.17
CA ILE A 50 -7.60 -3.93 5.75
C ILE A 50 -6.93 -2.69 5.15
N GLY A 51 -7.02 -1.52 5.80
CA GLY A 51 -6.42 -0.29 5.27
C GLY A 51 -4.89 -0.33 5.10
N ARG A 52 -4.18 -1.05 5.99
CA ARG A 52 -2.73 -1.24 5.89
C ARG A 52 -2.38 -2.25 4.80
N THR A 53 -3.19 -3.30 4.68
CA THR A 53 -3.09 -4.27 3.60
C THR A 53 -3.32 -3.60 2.24
N LYS A 54 -4.32 -2.73 2.12
CA LYS A 54 -4.57 -1.90 0.94
C LYS A 54 -3.34 -1.06 0.57
N ALA A 55 -2.75 -0.38 1.55
CA ALA A 55 -1.52 0.38 1.34
C ALA A 55 -0.38 -0.49 0.80
N ALA A 56 -0.19 -1.70 1.36
CA ALA A 56 0.82 -2.65 0.90
C ALA A 56 0.53 -3.20 -0.51
N MET A 57 -0.74 -3.41 -0.86
CA MET A 57 -1.17 -3.80 -2.21
C MET A 57 -0.87 -2.68 -3.21
N CYS A 58 -1.16 -1.42 -2.89
CA CYS A 58 -0.81 -0.27 -3.72
C CYS A 58 0.72 -0.13 -3.90
N GLU A 59 1.52 -0.41 -2.87
CA GLU A 59 2.99 -0.44 -2.99
C GLU A 59 3.48 -1.51 -3.99
N ILE A 60 2.82 -2.67 -4.05
CA ILE A 60 3.12 -3.74 -5.02
C ILE A 60 2.67 -3.31 -6.43
N LEU A 61 1.45 -2.78 -6.57
CA LEU A 61 0.95 -2.27 -7.85
C LEU A 61 1.87 -1.21 -8.42
N ALA A 62 2.33 -0.27 -7.60
CA ALA A 62 3.31 0.74 -8.01
C ALA A 62 4.60 0.13 -8.58
N ARG A 63 5.07 -1.00 -8.01
CA ARG A 63 6.27 -1.70 -8.51
C ARG A 63 5.99 -2.43 -9.81
N GLU A 64 4.85 -3.10 -9.92
CA GLU A 64 4.48 -3.85 -11.13
C GLU A 64 4.22 -2.89 -12.31
N TRP A 65 3.44 -1.83 -12.10
CA TRP A 65 3.18 -0.81 -13.13
C TRP A 65 4.42 0.01 -13.51
N ASN A 66 5.47 0.01 -12.69
CA ASN A 66 6.74 0.66 -13.04
C ASN A 66 7.60 -0.19 -13.99
N LYS A 67 7.30 -1.50 -14.13
CA LYS A 67 7.97 -2.37 -15.11
C LYS A 67 7.39 -2.22 -16.50
N GLU A 68 6.11 -1.88 -16.60
CA GLU A 68 5.46 -1.60 -17.88
C GLU A 68 5.84 -0.21 -18.42
N PRO A 69 6.07 -0.05 -19.73
CA PRO A 69 6.24 1.23 -20.39
C PRO A 69 4.88 1.94 -20.54
N ASN A 70 4.11 2.04 -19.46
CA ASN A 70 2.77 2.60 -19.52
C ASN A 70 2.82 4.12 -19.33
N SER A 71 3.02 4.84 -20.43
CA SER A 71 2.85 6.29 -20.52
C SER A 71 1.48 6.60 -21.13
N TYR A 72 0.51 6.96 -20.30
CA TYR A 72 -0.80 7.41 -20.78
C TYR A 72 -0.72 8.89 -21.20
N ARG A 73 -0.98 9.18 -22.48
CA ARG A 73 -0.96 10.55 -23.02
C ARG A 73 -2.33 11.20 -22.84
N MET A 74 -2.47 12.04 -21.82
CA MET A 74 -3.71 12.77 -21.57
C MET A 74 -3.66 14.13 -22.30
N GLY A 75 -4.29 14.21 -23.47
CA GLY A 75 -4.58 15.47 -24.18
C GLY A 75 -3.41 16.19 -24.89
N PRO A 76 -3.69 17.37 -25.49
CA PRO A 76 -2.73 18.12 -26.32
C PRO A 76 -1.52 18.65 -25.55
N GLU A 77 -1.69 18.97 -24.26
CA GLU A 77 -0.62 19.44 -23.36
C GLU A 77 0.18 18.30 -22.70
N GLY A 78 -0.14 17.04 -22.99
CA GLY A 78 0.76 15.91 -22.77
C GLY A 78 1.31 15.75 -21.34
N LYS A 79 0.50 15.95 -20.29
CA LYS A 79 0.91 15.49 -18.96
C LYS A 79 0.85 13.97 -18.93
N THR A 80 2.03 13.36 -18.95
CA THR A 80 2.18 11.92 -18.83
C THR A 80 2.23 11.56 -17.35
N ILE A 81 1.08 11.22 -16.76
CA ILE A 81 1.07 10.62 -15.42
C ILE A 81 1.27 9.13 -15.60
N LYS A 82 2.38 8.60 -15.09
CA LYS A 82 2.60 7.15 -15.08
C LYS A 82 1.65 6.53 -14.07
N THR A 83 0.95 5.47 -14.46
CA THR A 83 0.06 4.71 -13.56
C THR A 83 0.77 4.28 -12.27
N SER A 84 2.08 4.02 -12.34
CA SER A 84 2.90 3.71 -11.17
C SER A 84 3.01 4.86 -10.15
N GLU A 85 2.98 6.12 -10.59
CA GLU A 85 3.02 7.29 -9.71
C GLU A 85 1.70 7.48 -8.97
N TYR A 86 0.58 7.23 -9.64
CA TYR A 86 -0.74 7.23 -9.01
C TYR A 86 -0.78 6.25 -7.82
N TRP A 87 -0.39 4.99 -8.04
CA TRP A 87 -0.38 3.97 -6.98
C TRP A 87 0.63 4.28 -5.86
N ARG A 88 1.75 4.95 -6.18
CA ARG A 88 2.68 5.44 -5.14
C ARG A 88 2.07 6.50 -4.26
N LEU A 89 1.35 7.46 -4.84
CA LEU A 89 0.70 8.53 -4.10
C LEU A 89 -0.39 7.98 -3.21
N GLU A 90 -1.23 7.10 -3.74
CA GLU A 90 -2.31 6.47 -2.99
C GLU A 90 -1.77 5.61 -1.83
N ALA A 91 -0.74 4.80 -2.08
CA ALA A 91 -0.04 4.08 -1.02
C ALA A 91 0.50 5.02 0.07
N LYS A 92 1.06 6.17 -0.32
CA LYS A 92 1.61 7.15 0.63
C LYS A 92 0.51 7.76 1.50
N ILE A 93 -0.63 8.11 0.92
CA ILE A 93 -1.80 8.64 1.65
C ILE A 93 -2.31 7.60 2.64
N LEU A 94 -2.52 6.35 2.19
CA LEU A 94 -2.98 5.26 3.06
C LEU A 94 -1.98 4.93 4.18
N ARG A 95 -0.67 5.07 3.94
CA ARG A 95 0.35 4.92 4.99
C ARG A 95 0.35 6.08 5.98
N MET A 96 -0.02 7.31 5.57
CA MET A 96 -0.20 8.42 6.50
C MET A 96 -1.42 8.21 7.40
N GLU A 97 -2.50 7.67 6.83
CA GLU A 97 -3.76 7.44 7.55
C GLU A 97 -3.69 6.22 8.49
N HIS A 98 -3.14 5.10 8.02
CA HIS A 98 -3.18 3.83 8.75
C HIS A 98 -1.83 3.39 9.35
N GLY A 99 -0.73 4.03 8.95
CA GLY A 99 0.62 3.68 9.39
C GLY A 99 1.18 2.38 8.77
N ARG A 100 2.30 1.91 9.32
CA ARG A 100 2.88 0.59 9.04
C ARG A 100 2.66 -0.34 10.22
N ASN A 101 2.47 -1.63 9.96
CA ASN A 101 2.68 -2.63 11.00
C ASN A 101 4.18 -2.72 11.31
N VAL A 102 4.64 -1.90 12.26
CA VAL A 102 5.99 -2.02 12.81
C VAL A 102 5.90 -3.06 13.90
N PRO A 103 6.60 -4.22 13.80
CA PRO A 103 6.74 -5.09 14.94
C PRO A 103 7.37 -4.24 16.03
N ILE A 104 6.70 -4.11 17.17
CA ILE A 104 7.27 -3.44 18.33
C ILE A 104 8.54 -4.25 18.65
N ARG A 105 9.72 -3.75 18.25
CA ARG A 105 10.94 -4.16 18.90
C ARG A 105 10.65 -3.84 20.35
N ARG A 106 10.47 -4.86 21.20
CA ARG A 106 10.46 -4.67 22.65
C ARG A 106 11.75 -3.93 22.94
N VAL A 107 11.68 -2.62 23.06
CA VAL A 107 12.73 -1.86 23.70
C VAL A 107 12.77 -2.48 25.08
N PRO A 108 13.90 -3.04 25.54
CA PRO A 108 13.98 -3.53 26.90
C PRO A 108 13.48 -2.41 27.81
N GLN A 109 12.48 -2.73 28.65
CA GLN A 109 11.91 -1.80 29.63
C GLN A 109 13.07 -1.22 30.45
N GLY A 110 13.50 -0.01 30.12
CA GLY A 110 14.74 0.54 30.65
C GLY A 110 15.27 1.77 29.94
N THR A 111 14.76 2.14 28.76
CA THR A 111 15.21 3.37 28.07
C THR A 111 14.05 4.36 27.89
N ILE A 112 13.55 4.86 29.03
CA ILE A 112 12.77 6.11 29.06
C ILE A 112 13.78 7.23 28.78
N GLY A 113 13.72 7.84 27.60
CA GLY A 113 14.55 9.02 27.34
C GLY A 113 14.93 9.31 25.89
N ALA A 114 14.20 8.86 24.87
CA ALA A 114 14.35 9.43 23.53
C ALA A 114 13.48 10.69 23.42
N ARG A 115 13.96 11.78 24.03
CA ARG A 115 13.45 13.14 23.75
C ARG A 115 13.66 13.36 22.25
N ILE A 116 12.57 13.49 21.49
CA ILE A 116 12.64 13.88 20.08
C ILE A 116 13.12 15.33 20.07
N TYR A 117 14.41 15.55 19.87
CA TYR A 117 14.91 16.90 19.56
C TYR A 117 14.60 17.19 18.09
N PRO A 118 13.87 18.26 17.76
CA PRO A 118 13.72 18.69 16.37
C PRO A 118 15.09 19.02 15.79
N ALA A 119 15.31 18.60 14.54
CA ALA A 119 16.57 18.75 13.83
C ALA A 119 17.04 20.22 13.84
N GLY A 120 18.07 20.52 14.62
CA GLY A 120 18.70 21.85 14.69
C GLY A 120 19.18 22.29 16.07
N ALA A 121 18.76 21.67 17.17
CA ALA A 121 19.24 22.05 18.51
C ALA A 121 20.44 21.18 18.93
N ASN A 122 21.66 21.74 18.84
CA ASN A 122 22.87 21.12 19.36
C ASN A 122 23.01 21.46 20.86
N PRO A 123 23.20 20.48 21.76
CA PRO A 123 23.17 20.71 23.22
C PRO A 123 24.54 21.11 23.79
N ALA A 124 25.26 22.03 23.14
CA ALA A 124 26.65 22.34 23.51
C ALA A 124 26.94 23.83 23.73
N ASP A 125 26.00 24.59 24.29
CA ASP A 125 26.25 25.94 24.83
C ASP A 125 25.35 26.18 26.06
N GLU A 126 25.70 25.54 27.18
CA GLU A 126 25.49 26.04 28.56
C GLU A 126 26.70 25.64 29.42
#